data_AF-A0AA35TTP4-F1
#
_entry.id   AF-A0AA35TTP4-F1
#
_cell.length_a   1.000
_cell.length_b   1.000
_cell.length_c   1.000
_cell.angle_alpha   90.00
_cell.angle_beta   90.00
_cell.angle_gamma   90.00
#
_symmetry.space_group_name_H-M   'P 1'
#
loop_
_entity.id
_entity.type
_entity.pdbx_description
1 polymer ?
#
loop_
_entity_poly.entity_id
_entity_poly.type
_entity_poly.pdbx_seq_one_letter_code
_entity_poly.pdbx_strand_id
1 'polypeptide(L)'
;MYCVSTHNSPNAKLSVGARALSKHCHRDTSHQWWGNCTGSEEAKNEHAVERVTAVLREAVWINTHFLPHNVKVIEVRTKEGYGARWSHDGLEFRGFVEPQMTDGHLLGWKH
;
A
#
# COMPACT_ATOMS: atom_id res chain seq x y z
N MET A 1 -15.60 -1.87 -2.73
CA MET A 1 -15.43 -2.23 -1.31
C MET A 1 -14.09 -2.96 -1.20
N TYR A 2 -12.99 -2.21 -1.17
CA TYR A 2 -11.65 -2.78 -1.17
C TYR A 2 -11.26 -3.11 0.28
N CYS A 3 -10.65 -4.26 0.55
CA CYS A 3 -10.32 -4.72 1.92
C CYS A 3 -9.25 -3.90 2.68
N VAL A 4 -9.01 -2.67 2.21
CA VAL A 4 -8.15 -1.63 2.78
C VAL A 4 -8.68 -1.17 4.14
N SER A 5 -10.01 -1.12 4.29
CA SER A 5 -10.69 -0.59 5.48
C SER A 5 -10.84 -1.61 6.62
N THR A 6 -10.32 -2.83 6.46
CA THR A 6 -10.40 -3.87 7.50
C THR A 6 -9.58 -3.49 8.72
N HIS A 7 -9.97 -3.99 9.90
CA HIS A 7 -9.27 -3.77 11.16
C HIS A 7 -8.63 -5.07 11.63
N ASN A 8 -7.44 -4.97 12.23
CA ASN A 8 -6.69 -6.15 12.70
C ASN A 8 -7.16 -6.65 14.08
N SER A 9 -8.02 -5.90 14.77
CA SER A 9 -8.70 -6.33 15.98
C SER A 9 -10.00 -5.54 16.16
N PRO A 10 -10.97 -6.02 16.96
CA PRO A 10 -12.25 -5.34 17.16
C PRO A 10 -12.14 -3.93 17.77
N ASN A 11 -11.07 -3.67 18.53
CA ASN A 11 -10.84 -2.39 19.20
C ASN A 11 -9.90 -1.47 18.41
N ALA A 12 -9.36 -1.93 17.27
CA ALA A 12 -8.54 -1.09 16.43
C ALA A 12 -9.43 -0.04 15.75
N LYS A 13 -9.02 1.22 15.82
CA LYS A 13 -9.70 2.33 15.13
C LYS A 13 -9.09 2.62 13.76
N LEU A 14 -7.77 2.42 13.63
CA LEU A 14 -7.08 2.46 12.35
C LEU A 14 -7.23 1.15 11.59
N SER A 15 -7.61 1.27 10.33
CA SER A 15 -7.64 0.17 9.37
C SER A 15 -6.23 -0.32 9.02
N VAL A 16 -6.14 -1.52 8.46
CA VAL A 16 -4.91 -2.09 7.90
C VAL A 16 -4.33 -1.15 6.84
N GLY A 17 -5.17 -0.57 5.99
CA GLY A 17 -4.81 0.44 5.01
C GLY A 17 -4.17 1.68 5.63
N ALA A 18 -4.83 2.30 6.62
CA ALA A 18 -4.29 3.49 7.30
C ALA A 18 -2.96 3.20 7.99
N ARG A 19 -2.85 2.06 8.67
CA ARG A 19 -1.60 1.63 9.32
C ARG A 19 -0.47 1.42 8.32
N ALA A 20 -0.77 0.84 7.16
CA ALA A 20 0.21 0.71 6.09
C ALA A 20 0.61 2.10 5.59
N LEU A 21 -0.37 2.93 5.22
CA LEU A 21 -0.10 4.25 4.64
C LEU A 21 0.71 5.15 5.57
N SER A 22 0.43 5.15 6.88
CA SER A 22 1.22 5.89 7.87
C SER A 22 2.71 5.54 7.83
N LYS A 23 3.06 4.27 7.57
CA LYS A 23 4.47 3.85 7.45
C LYS A 23 5.10 4.41 6.19
N HIS A 24 4.38 4.42 5.08
CA HIS A 24 4.85 4.95 3.80
C HIS A 24 5.00 6.48 3.83
N CYS A 25 4.01 7.20 4.38
CA CYS A 25 4.10 8.65 4.57
C CYS A 25 5.34 9.07 5.37
N HIS A 26 5.75 8.28 6.38
CA HIS A 26 6.95 8.59 7.17
C HIS A 26 8.26 8.26 6.43
N ARG A 27 8.22 7.35 5.46
CA ARG A 27 9.40 6.87 4.71
C ARG A 27 9.61 7.58 3.38
N ASP A 28 8.58 8.25 2.88
CA ASP A 28 8.67 9.06 1.67
C ASP A 28 9.40 10.37 1.97
N THR A 29 10.72 10.32 1.78
CA THR A 29 11.62 11.44 2.03
C THR A 29 11.82 12.33 0.79
N SER A 30 11.23 11.99 -0.37
CA SER A 30 11.57 12.65 -1.63
C SER A 30 10.39 13.30 -2.34
N HIS A 31 9.23 12.65 -2.43
CA HIS A 31 8.15 13.11 -3.30
C HIS A 31 6.81 13.34 -2.60
N GLN A 32 6.66 12.90 -1.35
CA GLN A 32 5.40 12.99 -0.60
C GLN A 32 4.19 12.46 -1.38
N TRP A 33 4.41 11.45 -2.22
CA TRP A 33 3.40 10.83 -3.09
C TRP A 33 2.27 10.23 -2.26
N TRP A 34 2.62 9.62 -1.13
CA TRP A 34 1.67 9.08 -0.16
C TRP A 34 0.92 10.16 0.63
N GLY A 35 1.36 11.42 0.54
CA GLY A 35 0.82 12.55 1.28
C GLY A 35 1.16 12.52 2.77
N ASN A 36 0.44 13.35 3.54
CA ASN A 36 0.61 13.46 4.98
C ASN A 36 -0.45 12.64 5.72
N CYS A 37 -0.02 11.73 6.61
CA CYS A 37 -0.92 10.94 7.43
C CYS A 37 -1.22 11.62 8.78
N THR A 38 -1.90 12.77 8.73
CA THR A 38 -2.27 13.57 9.91
C THR A 38 -3.79 13.53 10.15
N GLY A 39 -4.26 14.15 11.24
CA GLY A 39 -5.70 14.19 11.56
C GLY A 39 -6.20 13.00 12.39
N SER A 40 -7.54 12.84 12.42
CA SER A 40 -8.23 11.79 13.18
C SER A 40 -7.99 10.40 12.58
N GLU A 41 -8.39 9.35 13.30
CA GLU A 41 -8.26 7.97 12.83
C GLU A 41 -9.14 7.70 11.61
N GLU A 42 -10.33 8.32 11.57
CA GLU A 42 -11.26 8.28 10.44
C GLU A 42 -10.64 8.94 9.21
N ALA A 43 -10.08 10.15 9.36
CA ALA A 43 -9.42 10.85 8.25
C ALA A 43 -8.27 10.04 7.66
N LYS A 44 -7.48 9.34 8.51
CA LYS A 44 -6.40 8.46 8.04
C LYS A 44 -6.93 7.23 7.31
N ASN A 45 -8.08 6.69 7.74
CA ASN A 45 -8.74 5.58 7.07
C ASN A 45 -9.26 5.98 5.69
N GLU A 46 -9.90 7.14 5.59
CA GLU A 46 -10.37 7.71 4.33
C GLU A 46 -9.20 7.96 3.36
N HIS A 47 -8.13 8.60 3.84
CA HIS A 47 -6.93 8.86 3.05
C HIS A 47 -6.31 7.57 2.48
N ALA A 48 -6.34 6.47 3.23
CA ALA A 48 -5.88 5.17 2.73
C ALA A 48 -6.77 4.59 1.61
N VAL A 49 -8.08 4.72 1.74
CA VAL A 49 -9.03 4.31 0.69
C VAL A 49 -8.86 5.15 -0.56
N GLU A 50 -8.73 6.47 -0.40
CA GLU A 50 -8.49 7.39 -1.52
C GLU A 50 -7.20 7.05 -2.26
N ARG A 51 -6.12 6.78 -1.53
CA ARG A 51 -4.82 6.46 -2.12
C ARG A 51 -4.83 5.16 -2.90
N VAL A 52 -5.47 4.11 -2.37
CA VAL A 52 -5.68 2.87 -3.11
C VAL A 52 -6.55 3.11 -4.34
N THR A 53 -7.62 3.91 -4.22
CA THR A 53 -8.49 4.23 -5.35
C THR A 53 -7.73 4.96 -6.45
N ALA A 54 -6.82 5.86 -6.10
CA ALA A 54 -5.93 6.52 -7.06
C ALA A 54 -5.00 5.52 -7.76
N VAL A 55 -4.32 4.64 -7.00
CA VAL A 55 -3.46 3.57 -7.57
C VAL A 55 -4.24 2.71 -8.57
N LEU A 56 -5.46 2.30 -8.22
CA LEU A 56 -6.30 1.48 -9.09
C LEU A 56 -6.76 2.24 -10.34
N ARG A 57 -7.04 3.53 -10.23
CA ARG A 57 -7.46 4.39 -11.34
C ARG A 57 -6.31 4.65 -12.32
N GLU A 58 -5.10 4.80 -11.81
CA GLU A 58 -3.89 5.12 -12.58
C GLU A 58 -3.05 3.88 -12.92
N ALA A 59 -3.62 2.69 -12.70
CA ALA A 59 -2.94 1.43 -12.91
C ALA A 59 -2.49 1.27 -14.37
N VAL A 60 -1.19 1.08 -14.58
CA VAL A 60 -0.62 0.73 -15.89
C VAL A 60 -0.12 -0.70 -15.93
N TRP A 61 -0.01 -1.33 -14.75
CA TRP A 61 0.48 -2.68 -14.61
C TRP A 61 -0.24 -3.41 -13.49
N ILE A 62 -0.63 -4.65 -13.76
CA ILE A 62 -1.24 -5.57 -12.81
C ILE A 62 -0.61 -6.93 -13.05
N ASN A 63 -0.17 -7.61 -11.98
CA ASN A 63 0.36 -8.96 -12.09
C ASN A 63 0.09 -9.79 -10.84
N THR A 64 -0.01 -11.10 -11.03
CA THR A 64 -0.03 -12.08 -9.96
C THR A 64 1.33 -12.77 -9.88
N HIS A 65 1.97 -12.73 -8.72
CA HIS A 65 3.31 -13.31 -8.54
C HIS A 65 3.53 -13.78 -7.09
N PHE A 66 4.70 -14.38 -6.83
CA PHE A 66 5.08 -14.85 -5.51
C PHE A 66 6.08 -13.89 -4.86
N LEU A 67 5.84 -13.56 -3.60
CA LEU A 67 6.83 -12.97 -2.70
C LEU A 67 7.69 -14.09 -2.08
N PRO A 68 8.77 -13.75 -1.35
CA PRO A 68 9.50 -14.73 -0.55
C PRO A 68 8.58 -15.59 0.31
N HIS A 69 8.99 -16.83 0.55
CA HIS A 69 8.20 -17.83 1.27
C HIS A 69 6.90 -18.25 0.56
N ASN A 70 6.87 -18.20 -0.77
CA ASN A 70 5.76 -18.69 -1.61
C ASN A 70 4.42 -17.98 -1.34
N VAL A 71 4.44 -16.71 -0.92
CA VAL A 71 3.22 -15.94 -0.70
C VAL A 71 2.73 -15.38 -2.03
N LYS A 72 1.63 -15.93 -2.56
CA LYS A 72 1.00 -15.49 -3.80
C LYS A 72 0.22 -14.19 -3.57
N VAL A 73 0.49 -13.19 -4.40
CA VAL A 73 -0.14 -11.86 -4.32
C VAL A 73 -0.58 -11.37 -5.69
N ILE A 74 -1.58 -10.49 -5.69
CA ILE A 74 -1.84 -9.58 -6.81
C ILE A 74 -1.24 -8.23 -6.46
N GLU A 75 -0.50 -7.65 -7.41
CA GLU A 75 0.12 -6.34 -7.27
C GLU A 75 -0.31 -5.44 -8.42
N VAL A 76 -0.67 -4.21 -8.08
CA VAL A 76 -1.07 -3.16 -9.02
C VAL A 76 -0.11 -1.99 -8.89
N ARG A 77 0.35 -1.45 -10.01
CA ARG A 77 1.28 -0.31 -10.05
C ARG A 77 0.86 0.79 -11.01
N THR A 78 1.15 2.03 -10.61
CA THR A 78 1.10 3.23 -11.46
C THR A 78 2.34 3.30 -12.35
N LYS A 79 2.35 4.27 -13.27
CA LYS A 79 3.45 4.50 -14.20
C LYS A 79 4.78 4.82 -13.50
N GLU A 80 4.71 5.52 -12.39
CA GLU A 80 5.85 5.92 -11.56
C GLU A 80 6.34 4.77 -10.66
N GLY A 81 5.64 3.65 -10.64
CA GLY A 81 6.00 2.44 -9.90
C GLY A 81 5.41 2.34 -8.50
N TYR A 82 4.70 3.36 -8.00
CA TYR A 82 3.92 3.27 -6.77
C TYR A 82 2.81 2.23 -6.93
N GLY A 83 2.43 1.55 -5.85
CA GLY A 83 1.47 0.47 -5.96
C GLY A 83 0.84 -0.01 -4.67
N ALA A 84 0.04 -1.06 -4.83
CA ALA A 84 -0.69 -1.73 -3.77
C ALA A 84 -0.73 -3.24 -4.02
N ARG A 85 -0.73 -4.02 -2.93
CA ARG A 85 -0.78 -5.48 -2.94
C ARG A 85 -1.96 -6.02 -2.17
N TRP A 86 -2.49 -7.12 -2.68
CA TRP A 86 -3.47 -7.96 -1.99
C TRP A 86 -3.03 -9.42 -1.98
N SER A 87 -3.68 -10.23 -1.15
CA SER A 87 -3.73 -11.68 -1.37
C SER A 87 -4.18 -11.97 -2.80
N HIS A 88 -3.75 -13.09 -3.36
CA HIS A 88 -4.04 -13.45 -4.75
C HIS A 88 -5.54 -13.53 -5.12
N ASP A 89 -6.44 -13.67 -4.14
CA ASP A 89 -7.90 -13.62 -4.29
C ASP A 89 -8.47 -12.20 -4.20
N GLY A 90 -7.63 -11.20 -3.93
CA GLY A 90 -8.01 -9.79 -3.77
C GLY A 90 -8.68 -9.47 -2.42
N LEU A 91 -8.80 -10.44 -1.51
CA LEU A 91 -9.60 -10.31 -0.30
C LEU A 91 -8.85 -9.68 0.87
N GLU A 92 -7.53 -9.73 0.91
CA GLU A 92 -6.74 -9.17 2.02
C GLU A 92 -5.78 -8.11 1.50
N PHE A 93 -5.89 -6.89 2.00
CA PHE A 93 -4.91 -5.86 1.70
C PHE A 93 -3.58 -6.15 2.42
N ARG A 94 -2.49 -6.28 1.66
CA ARG A 94 -1.16 -6.62 2.21
C ARG A 94 -0.27 -5.41 2.41
N GLY A 95 -0.53 -4.31 1.71
CA GLY A 95 0.21 -3.06 1.89
C GLY A 95 0.43 -2.29 0.59
N PHE A 96 1.02 -1.11 0.73
CA PHE A 96 1.47 -0.32 -0.40
C PHE A 96 2.87 -0.77 -0.85
N VAL A 97 3.31 -0.23 -1.99
CA VAL A 97 4.56 -0.60 -2.63
C VAL A 97 5.23 0.64 -3.19
N GLU A 98 6.49 0.85 -2.83
CA GLU A 98 7.32 1.92 -3.39
C GLU A 98 7.74 1.61 -4.84
N PRO A 99 8.12 2.65 -5.61
CA PRO A 99 8.81 2.49 -6.88
C PRO A 99 10.04 1.58 -6.74
N GLN A 100 10.38 0.88 -7.82
CA GLN A 100 11.62 0.13 -7.84
C GLN A 100 12.80 1.09 -7.68
N MET A 101 13.77 0.67 -6.88
CA MET A 101 15.01 1.41 -6.67
C MET A 101 16.17 0.64 -7.32
N THR A 102 17.04 1.36 -8.01
CA THR A 102 18.31 0.81 -8.51
C THR A 102 19.08 0.19 -7.34
N ASP A 103 19.60 -1.01 -7.55
CA ASP A 103 20.34 -1.78 -6.53
C ASP A 103 19.57 -2.02 -5.21
N GLY A 104 18.23 -2.05 -5.26
CA GLY A 104 17.39 -2.19 -4.05
C GLY A 104 17.67 -3.43 -3.20
N HIS A 105 18.13 -4.52 -3.82
CA HIS A 105 18.58 -5.69 -3.07
C HIS A 105 19.81 -5.38 -2.19
N LEU A 106 20.77 -4.61 -2.70
CA LEU A 106 22.00 -4.26 -1.97
C LEU A 106 21.75 -3.19 -0.91
N LEU A 107 20.85 -2.26 -1.19
CA LEU A 107 20.54 -1.13 -0.32
C LEU A 107 19.47 -1.44 0.75
N GLY A 108 18.88 -2.64 0.69
CA GLY A 108 17.69 -2.99 1.45
C GLY A 108 16.48 -2.26 0.88
N TRP A 109 15.54 -3.02 0.31
CA TRP A 109 14.34 -2.45 -0.29
C TRP A 109 13.65 -1.50 0.67
N LYS A 110 13.38 -0.28 0.20
CA LYS A 110 12.46 0.61 0.89
C LYS A 110 11.05 0.03 0.70
N HIS A 111 10.57 -0.60 1.76
CA HIS A 111 9.20 -1.11 1.85
C HIS A 111 8.27 -0.08 2.47
#